data_AF-A0A413HAK3-F1
#
_entry.id   AF-A0A413HAK3-F1
#
_cell.length_a   1.000
_cell.length_b   1.000
_cell.length_c   1.000
_cell.angle_alpha   90.00
_cell.angle_beta   90.00
_cell.angle_gamma   90.00
#
_symmetry.space_group_name_H-M   'P 1'
#
loop_
_entity.id
_entity.type
_entity.pdbx_description
1 polymer ?
#
loop_
_entity_poly.entity_id
_entity_poly.type
_entity_poly.pdbx_seq_one_letter_code
_entity_poly.pdbx_strand_id
1 'polypeptide(L)'
;MKLIPSFLFLALLALQANAQPLQRIAPEQVGMDSRKLMYADEAIETAIANKDIPGAVLAVVRNGKMAYLKAYGNKRIYPNAEPMTVNTIFDMASCSKSMSTAICTHILAERGKLRLLDPVSLYIPDFKNWASEDGKDKKVIRIADLLTHTSGLPPYAPTSELEKQYGSPSPDGLIEYIANCRRDFKPQTDFQYSCLNYITLQRIIETVSGQSLRDFARKNLFDVLGMNHTDYLPCKRDKDGKWINTSLPHWAKTDTHSAANRQLSTVNYQLKEVAPTEKQPDGSVLCGQVHDPLARVMNGGISGNAGVFSCAEDIALLCAALQNGGEWNGHRILSPLGVKAMRTVPRATASLGRTLGWDNFTAYASNNGDYLGPNTYGHTGYTGTSIVIDPDNDTSVILLINAVHPEDGHSVVRLRSLVSNAVAASIYPAPRIYTEHYYKRFLQFMDEPAITSKDIVMVGNSLTEGGGDWNARLNKKNIRNCGIIGDEVMGIYDRLHQILPGHPEKLFLLAGVNDISHDLTADSIVSMIRMTIERIQRESPDTKLYLQSLLPFNESFGRYKKLTGKTNMVPEINAQLETLAKEHKITFINLFPLFTEKGTNVLRSELTSDGLHLNEEGYKIWVKALKKRI
;
A
#
# COMPACT_ATOMS: atom_id res chain seq x y z
N MET A 1 66.97 -11.00 -21.08
CA MET A 1 65.88 -10.03 -20.88
C MET A 1 64.73 -10.39 -21.81
N LYS A 2 63.71 -11.09 -21.30
CA LYS A 2 62.49 -11.41 -22.04
C LYS A 2 61.36 -10.56 -21.46
N LEU A 3 60.70 -9.78 -22.32
CA LEU A 3 59.53 -8.97 -22.01
C LEU A 3 58.34 -9.88 -21.70
N ILE A 4 57.67 -9.62 -20.57
CA ILE A 4 56.38 -10.22 -20.18
C ILE A 4 55.32 -9.14 -20.42
N PRO A 5 54.25 -9.39 -21.18
CA PRO A 5 53.14 -8.47 -21.27
C PRO A 5 52.17 -8.68 -20.10
N SER A 6 51.94 -7.61 -19.34
CA SER A 6 50.93 -7.57 -18.28
C SER A 6 49.52 -7.63 -18.88
N PHE A 7 48.80 -8.73 -18.62
CA PHE A 7 47.36 -8.81 -18.83
C PHE A 7 46.65 -8.00 -17.73
N LEU A 8 46.01 -6.88 -18.11
CA LEU A 8 45.02 -6.21 -17.26
C LEU A 8 43.74 -7.05 -17.29
N PHE A 9 43.42 -7.73 -16.19
CA PHE A 9 42.09 -8.26 -15.93
C PHE A 9 41.19 -7.08 -15.52
N LEU A 10 40.35 -6.58 -16.43
CA LEU A 10 39.19 -5.77 -16.04
C LEU A 10 38.17 -6.71 -15.40
N ALA A 11 38.12 -6.74 -14.08
CA ALA A 11 37.00 -7.31 -13.35
C ALA A 11 35.78 -6.40 -13.56
N LEU A 12 34.89 -6.79 -14.47
CA LEU A 12 33.52 -6.30 -14.53
C LEU A 12 32.82 -6.73 -13.23
N LEU A 13 32.86 -5.85 -12.22
CA LEU A 13 31.95 -5.92 -11.08
C LEU A 13 30.54 -5.66 -11.63
N ALA A 14 29.82 -6.73 -11.96
CA ALA A 14 28.39 -6.69 -12.06
C ALA A 14 27.87 -6.36 -10.64
N LEU A 15 27.58 -5.07 -10.39
CA LEU A 15 26.73 -4.66 -9.30
C LEU A 15 25.41 -5.41 -9.50
N GLN A 16 25.19 -6.48 -8.73
CA GLN A 16 23.84 -6.95 -8.47
C GLN A 16 23.15 -5.80 -7.74
N ALA A 17 22.44 -4.96 -8.50
CA ALA A 17 21.51 -4.01 -7.96
C ALA A 17 20.43 -4.84 -7.26
N ASN A 18 20.56 -5.02 -5.95
CA ASN A 18 19.45 -5.53 -5.15
C ASN A 18 18.26 -4.61 -5.42
N ALA A 19 17.17 -5.17 -5.95
CA ALA A 19 15.95 -4.44 -6.23
C ALA A 19 15.53 -3.67 -4.96
N GLN A 20 15.55 -2.34 -5.04
CA GLN A 20 15.20 -1.49 -3.90
C GLN A 20 13.68 -1.44 -3.76
N PRO A 21 13.15 -1.47 -2.51
CA PRO A 21 11.73 -1.25 -2.27
C PRO A 21 11.30 0.11 -2.84
N LEU A 22 10.01 0.25 -3.13
CA LEU A 22 9.47 1.54 -3.57
C LEU A 22 9.79 2.62 -2.54
N GLN A 23 10.30 3.75 -3.02
CA GLN A 23 10.53 4.89 -2.15
C GLN A 23 9.19 5.32 -1.54
N ARG A 24 9.10 5.22 -0.21
CA ARG A 24 7.99 5.75 0.57
C ARG A 24 8.13 7.26 0.68
N ILE A 25 7.05 7.96 0.38
CA ILE A 25 6.98 9.42 0.33
C ILE A 25 5.69 9.89 0.99
N ALA A 26 5.59 11.17 1.33
CA ALA A 26 4.32 11.73 1.76
C ALA A 26 3.33 11.77 0.57
N PRO A 27 2.01 11.55 0.80
CA PRO A 27 0.98 11.65 -0.25
C PRO A 27 1.07 12.94 -1.07
N GLU A 28 1.37 14.07 -0.41
CA GLU A 28 1.44 15.39 -1.03
C GLU A 28 2.53 15.48 -2.12
N GLN A 29 3.62 14.72 -1.99
CA GLN A 29 4.71 14.70 -2.98
C GLN A 29 4.29 14.11 -4.33
N VAL A 30 3.17 13.39 -4.37
CA VAL A 30 2.59 12.83 -5.60
C VAL A 30 1.21 13.41 -5.92
N GLY A 31 0.88 14.56 -5.34
CA GLY A 31 -0.39 15.24 -5.60
C GLY A 31 -1.60 14.53 -4.99
N MET A 32 -1.41 13.91 -3.82
CA MET A 32 -2.48 13.34 -3.03
C MET A 32 -2.69 14.11 -1.72
N ASP A 33 -3.94 14.29 -1.33
CA ASP A 33 -4.36 14.90 -0.07
C ASP A 33 -4.50 13.82 0.99
N SER A 34 -3.58 13.77 1.94
CA SER A 34 -3.61 12.77 3.00
C SER A 34 -4.89 12.81 3.86
N ARG A 35 -5.58 13.97 3.92
CA ARG A 35 -6.85 14.11 4.66
C ARG A 35 -7.96 13.29 4.03
N LYS A 36 -7.94 13.15 2.69
CA LYS A 36 -8.90 12.31 1.97
C LYS A 36 -8.59 10.82 2.15
N LEU A 37 -7.32 10.46 2.34
CA LEU A 37 -6.91 9.10 2.68
C LEU A 37 -7.41 8.66 4.06
N MET A 38 -7.71 9.59 4.98
CA MET A 38 -8.37 9.25 6.24
C MET A 38 -9.76 8.64 6.06
N TYR A 39 -10.47 8.92 4.97
CA TYR A 39 -11.75 8.24 4.71
C TYR A 39 -11.54 6.75 4.39
N ALA A 40 -10.38 6.38 3.85
CA ALA A 40 -10.01 4.98 3.71
C ALA A 40 -9.73 4.35 5.09
N ASP A 41 -9.01 5.07 5.97
CA ASP A 41 -8.80 4.63 7.35
C ASP A 41 -10.13 4.40 8.08
N GLU A 42 -11.04 5.36 8.02
CA GLU A 42 -12.35 5.29 8.67
C GLU A 42 -13.18 4.10 8.16
N ALA A 43 -13.19 3.87 6.84
CA ALA A 43 -13.89 2.74 6.25
C ALA A 43 -13.31 1.39 6.73
N ILE A 44 -11.98 1.27 6.82
CA ILE A 44 -11.29 0.08 7.30
C ILE A 44 -11.55 -0.15 8.80
N GLU A 45 -11.37 0.88 9.63
CA GLU A 45 -11.59 0.79 11.07
C GLU A 45 -13.06 0.49 11.40
N THR A 46 -14.01 1.04 10.63
CA THR A 46 -15.43 0.71 10.76
C THR A 46 -15.69 -0.77 10.45
N ALA A 47 -15.08 -1.31 9.39
CA ALA A 47 -15.22 -2.74 9.06
C ALA A 47 -14.61 -3.64 10.15
N ILE A 48 -13.50 -3.23 10.77
CA ILE A 48 -12.91 -3.94 11.91
C ILE A 48 -13.81 -3.88 13.14
N ALA A 49 -14.34 -2.69 13.48
CA ALA A 49 -15.27 -2.51 14.59
C ALA A 49 -16.56 -3.33 14.43
N ASN A 50 -17.07 -3.44 13.21
CA ASN A 50 -18.22 -4.27 12.86
C ASN A 50 -17.91 -5.77 12.82
N LYS A 51 -16.63 -6.16 12.97
CA LYS A 51 -16.14 -7.54 12.84
C LYS A 51 -16.34 -8.15 11.46
N ASP A 52 -16.50 -7.32 10.43
CA ASP A 52 -16.53 -7.77 9.04
C ASP A 52 -15.15 -8.28 8.57
N ILE A 53 -14.08 -7.76 9.18
CA ILE A 53 -12.70 -8.19 8.99
C ILE A 53 -11.90 -8.12 10.30
N PRO A 54 -10.86 -8.94 10.50
CA PRO A 54 -9.99 -8.86 11.68
C PRO A 54 -8.98 -7.72 11.61
N GLY A 55 -8.60 -7.29 10.39
CA GLY A 55 -7.55 -6.31 10.13
C GLY A 55 -7.26 -6.16 8.64
N ALA A 56 -6.40 -5.20 8.30
CA ALA A 56 -6.07 -4.86 6.92
C ALA A 56 -4.64 -4.33 6.76
N VAL A 57 -4.11 -4.37 5.54
CA VAL A 57 -2.99 -3.56 5.08
C VAL A 57 -3.43 -2.83 3.82
N LEU A 58 -3.35 -1.49 3.83
CA LEU A 58 -3.60 -0.63 2.67
C LEU A 58 -2.27 -0.08 2.17
N ALA A 59 -1.99 -0.28 0.88
CA ALA A 59 -0.92 0.38 0.16
C ALA A 59 -1.47 1.16 -1.04
N VAL A 60 -0.93 2.35 -1.28
CA VAL A 60 -1.23 3.17 -2.45
C VAL A 60 0.07 3.54 -3.14
N VAL A 61 0.17 3.15 -4.41
CA VAL A 61 1.29 3.51 -5.29
C VAL A 61 0.82 4.62 -6.21
N ARG A 62 1.60 5.70 -6.32
CA ARG A 62 1.34 6.75 -7.31
C ARG A 62 2.65 7.29 -7.86
N ASN A 63 2.73 7.50 -9.18
CA ASN A 63 3.94 7.99 -9.86
C ASN A 63 5.20 7.15 -9.55
N GLY A 64 5.04 5.82 -9.46
CA GLY A 64 6.12 4.90 -9.09
C GLY A 64 6.65 5.09 -7.65
N LYS A 65 5.85 5.65 -6.74
CA LYS A 65 6.23 5.85 -5.34
C LYS A 65 5.16 5.28 -4.40
N MET A 66 5.57 4.83 -3.23
CA MET A 66 4.65 4.37 -2.18
C MET A 66 4.12 5.60 -1.43
N ALA A 67 2.94 6.09 -1.82
CA ALA A 67 2.30 7.28 -1.26
C ALA A 67 1.62 7.00 0.09
N TYR A 68 1.13 5.78 0.28
CA TYR A 68 0.46 5.36 1.49
C TYR A 68 0.79 3.89 1.79
N LEU A 69 1.09 3.56 3.04
CA LEU A 69 1.28 2.20 3.53
C LEU A 69 0.95 2.16 5.01
N LYS A 70 -0.11 1.43 5.39
CA LYS A 70 -0.59 1.35 6.76
C LYS A 70 -1.22 -0.03 7.06
N ALA A 71 -1.00 -0.52 8.27
CA ALA A 71 -1.62 -1.73 8.81
C ALA A 71 -2.65 -1.38 9.89
N TYR A 72 -3.72 -2.17 9.97
CA TYR A 72 -4.89 -1.96 10.82
C TYR A 72 -5.29 -3.27 11.50
N GLY A 73 -5.78 -3.19 12.73
CA GLY A 73 -6.32 -4.33 13.46
C GLY A 73 -5.34 -5.48 13.65
N ASN A 74 -5.85 -6.70 13.51
CA ASN A 74 -5.14 -7.94 13.79
C ASN A 74 -5.05 -8.83 12.55
N LYS A 75 -3.89 -9.47 12.34
CA LYS A 75 -3.77 -10.53 11.31
C LYS A 75 -4.46 -11.82 11.74
N ARG A 76 -4.63 -12.01 13.05
CA ARG A 76 -5.27 -13.19 13.66
C ARG A 76 -6.09 -12.75 14.86
N ILE A 77 -7.30 -13.28 15.00
CA ILE A 77 -8.13 -13.13 16.21
C ILE A 77 -8.49 -14.47 16.86
N TYR A 78 -8.23 -15.59 16.18
CA TYR A 78 -8.38 -16.95 16.70
C TYR A 78 -7.16 -17.83 16.39
N PRO A 79 -6.69 -18.69 17.32
CA PRO A 79 -7.16 -18.84 18.70
C PRO A 79 -6.70 -17.72 19.64
N ASN A 80 -5.69 -16.94 19.25
CA ASN A 80 -5.17 -15.80 19.99
C ASN A 80 -5.07 -14.58 19.06
N ALA A 81 -5.24 -13.39 19.63
CA ALA A 81 -5.07 -12.15 18.88
C ALA A 81 -3.60 -11.88 18.57
N GLU A 82 -3.29 -11.58 17.30
CA GLU A 82 -1.96 -11.13 16.86
C GLU A 82 -2.09 -9.88 15.99
N PRO A 83 -1.34 -8.81 16.29
CA PRO A 83 -1.47 -7.55 15.57
C PRO A 83 -1.06 -7.68 14.10
N MET A 84 -1.73 -6.90 13.25
CA MET A 84 -1.36 -6.76 11.84
C MET A 84 -0.08 -5.92 11.71
N THR A 85 0.81 -6.31 10.82
CA THR A 85 1.96 -5.48 10.40
C THR A 85 1.91 -5.25 8.89
N VAL A 86 2.62 -4.24 8.39
CA VAL A 86 2.73 -3.96 6.94
C VAL A 86 3.44 -5.09 6.17
N ASN A 87 4.20 -5.93 6.88
CA ASN A 87 4.92 -7.09 6.34
C ASN A 87 4.08 -8.37 6.36
N THR A 88 2.84 -8.31 6.86
CA THR A 88 1.95 -9.48 6.86
C THR A 88 1.77 -10.01 5.44
N ILE A 89 1.93 -11.32 5.30
CA ILE A 89 1.75 -12.07 4.05
C ILE A 89 0.34 -12.65 4.02
N PHE A 90 -0.36 -12.47 2.90
CA PHE A 90 -1.74 -12.90 2.73
C PHE A 90 -1.83 -13.98 1.65
N ASP A 91 -2.77 -14.90 1.81
CA ASP A 91 -3.26 -15.71 0.68
C ASP A 91 -3.96 -14.79 -0.31
N MET A 92 -3.37 -14.61 -1.49
CA MET A 92 -3.87 -13.72 -2.52
C MET A 92 -5.11 -14.27 -3.24
N ALA A 93 -5.48 -15.53 -2.97
CA ALA A 93 -6.63 -16.20 -3.56
C ALA A 93 -6.67 -15.95 -5.08
N SER A 94 -7.82 -15.49 -5.59
CA SER A 94 -8.00 -15.25 -7.03
C SER A 94 -7.16 -14.11 -7.63
N CYS A 95 -6.55 -13.22 -6.84
CA CYS A 95 -5.59 -12.25 -7.39
C CYS A 95 -4.42 -12.96 -8.08
N SER A 96 -4.08 -14.19 -7.65
CA SER A 96 -3.07 -15.07 -8.28
C SER A 96 -3.24 -15.22 -9.79
N LYS A 97 -4.48 -15.19 -10.28
CA LYS A 97 -4.80 -15.27 -11.72
C LYS A 97 -4.11 -14.16 -12.49
N SER A 98 -4.37 -12.92 -12.10
CA SER A 98 -3.91 -11.72 -12.79
C SER A 98 -2.45 -11.42 -12.49
N MET A 99 -2.06 -11.51 -11.21
CA MET A 99 -0.72 -11.09 -10.78
C MET A 99 0.38 -12.11 -11.11
N SER A 100 0.04 -13.34 -11.51
CA SER A 100 1.03 -14.39 -11.79
C SER A 100 0.71 -15.14 -13.07
N THR A 101 -0.39 -15.91 -13.10
CA THR A 101 -0.68 -16.84 -14.22
C THR A 101 -0.86 -16.11 -15.56
N ALA A 102 -1.61 -15.00 -15.57
CA ALA A 102 -1.80 -14.18 -16.77
C ALA A 102 -0.47 -13.58 -17.25
N ILE A 103 0.31 -12.98 -16.35
CA ILE A 103 1.63 -12.40 -16.69
C ILE A 103 2.56 -13.47 -17.24
N CYS A 104 2.64 -14.65 -16.60
CA CYS A 104 3.45 -15.77 -17.09
C CYS A 104 3.01 -16.24 -18.49
N THR A 105 1.72 -16.24 -18.78
CA THR A 105 1.18 -16.53 -20.12
C THR A 105 1.65 -15.50 -21.14
N HIS A 106 1.60 -14.20 -20.80
CA HIS A 106 2.09 -13.13 -21.69
C HIS A 106 3.62 -13.16 -21.86
N ILE A 107 4.39 -13.52 -20.84
CA ILE A 107 5.85 -13.72 -20.95
C ILE A 107 6.16 -14.79 -22.00
N LEU A 108 5.44 -15.92 -22.00
CA LEU A 108 5.61 -16.95 -23.02
C LEU A 108 5.17 -16.47 -24.41
N ALA A 109 4.12 -15.65 -24.49
CA ALA A 109 3.67 -15.06 -25.74
C ALA A 109 4.73 -14.11 -26.34
N GLU A 110 5.32 -13.21 -25.55
CA GLU A 110 6.38 -12.29 -26.00
C GLU A 110 7.65 -13.04 -26.43
N ARG A 111 7.93 -14.18 -25.80
CA ARG A 111 9.05 -15.08 -26.18
C ARG A 111 8.76 -15.92 -27.41
N GLY A 112 7.60 -15.75 -28.05
CA GLY A 112 7.18 -16.51 -29.23
C GLY A 112 6.97 -18.01 -28.95
N LYS A 113 6.71 -18.38 -27.70
CA LYS A 113 6.50 -19.78 -27.28
C LYS A 113 5.05 -20.22 -27.35
N LEU A 114 4.12 -19.27 -27.36
CA LEU A 114 2.69 -19.48 -27.62
C LEU A 114 2.08 -18.25 -28.30
N ARG A 115 0.89 -18.40 -28.86
CA ARG A 115 0.04 -17.27 -29.30
C ARG A 115 -1.26 -17.29 -28.52
N LEU A 116 -1.79 -16.11 -28.19
CA LEU A 116 -3.07 -16.00 -27.47
C LEU A 116 -4.26 -16.57 -28.28
N LEU A 117 -4.12 -16.72 -29.59
CA LEU A 117 -5.13 -17.32 -30.45
C LEU A 117 -4.91 -18.82 -30.71
N ASP A 118 -3.88 -19.42 -30.12
CA ASP A 118 -3.67 -20.86 -30.27
C ASP A 118 -4.84 -21.63 -29.66
N PRO A 119 -5.23 -22.76 -30.28
CA PRO A 119 -6.20 -23.67 -29.68
C PRO A 119 -5.60 -24.28 -28.41
N VAL A 120 -6.41 -24.43 -27.35
CA VAL A 120 -5.97 -25.08 -26.11
C VAL A 120 -5.51 -26.52 -26.37
N SER A 121 -6.14 -27.21 -27.32
CA SER A 121 -5.81 -28.58 -27.71
C SER A 121 -4.41 -28.75 -28.31
N LEU A 122 -3.72 -27.66 -28.68
CA LEU A 122 -2.31 -27.73 -29.09
C LEU A 122 -1.39 -28.11 -27.93
N TYR A 123 -1.75 -27.71 -26.70
CA TYR A 123 -0.94 -27.89 -25.50
C TYR A 123 -1.52 -28.95 -24.55
N ILE A 124 -2.81 -29.25 -24.69
CA ILE A 124 -3.53 -30.28 -23.93
C ILE A 124 -4.33 -31.11 -24.95
N PRO A 125 -3.73 -32.14 -25.60
CA PRO A 125 -4.33 -32.82 -26.76
C PRO A 125 -5.77 -33.29 -26.57
N ASP A 126 -6.11 -33.80 -25.38
CA ASP A 126 -7.45 -34.33 -25.08
C ASP A 126 -8.50 -33.27 -24.74
N PHE A 127 -8.13 -31.97 -24.78
CA PHE A 127 -9.03 -30.88 -24.42
C PHE A 127 -10.16 -30.70 -25.45
N LYS A 128 -11.40 -30.95 -25.01
CA LYS A 128 -12.59 -30.78 -25.86
C LYS A 128 -12.94 -29.31 -26.06
N ASN A 129 -13.19 -28.96 -27.32
CA ASN A 129 -13.76 -27.69 -27.76
C ASN A 129 -15.27 -27.65 -27.49
N TRP A 130 -15.88 -26.46 -27.61
CA TRP A 130 -17.33 -26.35 -27.51
C TRP A 130 -18.00 -26.94 -28.76
N ALA A 131 -19.12 -27.63 -28.55
CA ALA A 131 -20.04 -28.06 -29.59
C ALA A 131 -21.48 -27.77 -29.14
N SER A 132 -22.36 -27.44 -30.09
CA SER A 132 -23.80 -27.33 -29.82
C SER A 132 -24.37 -28.66 -29.34
N GLU A 133 -25.51 -28.64 -28.66
CA GLU A 133 -26.17 -29.86 -28.17
C GLU A 133 -26.49 -30.86 -29.30
N ASP A 134 -26.82 -30.37 -30.49
CA ASP A 134 -27.06 -31.19 -31.68
C ASP A 134 -25.77 -31.57 -32.45
N GLY A 135 -24.60 -31.12 -31.98
CA GLY A 135 -23.27 -31.40 -32.54
C GLY A 135 -22.97 -30.74 -33.88
N LYS A 136 -23.87 -29.91 -34.43
CA LYS A 136 -23.74 -29.30 -35.76
C LYS A 136 -22.83 -28.09 -35.80
N ASP A 137 -22.74 -27.33 -34.71
CA ASP A 137 -21.85 -26.19 -34.58
C ASP A 137 -20.72 -26.53 -33.60
N LYS A 138 -19.51 -26.07 -33.93
CA LYS A 138 -18.31 -26.30 -33.13
C LYS A 138 -17.46 -25.05 -33.09
N LYS A 139 -16.91 -24.74 -31.92
CA LYS A 139 -16.06 -23.57 -31.73
C LYS A 139 -14.84 -23.94 -30.93
N VAL A 140 -13.69 -23.69 -31.53
CA VAL A 140 -12.38 -23.89 -30.92
C VAL A 140 -12.21 -22.91 -29.76
N ILE A 141 -11.81 -23.44 -28.59
CA ILE A 141 -11.45 -22.66 -27.41
C ILE A 141 -9.97 -22.30 -27.50
N ARG A 142 -9.67 -21.01 -27.31
CA ARG A 142 -8.33 -20.43 -27.44
C ARG A 142 -7.79 -19.95 -26.10
N ILE A 143 -6.48 -19.74 -26.02
CA ILE A 143 -5.82 -19.17 -24.83
C ILE A 143 -6.47 -17.85 -24.41
N ALA A 144 -6.79 -16.98 -25.37
CA ALA A 144 -7.49 -15.72 -25.11
C ALA A 144 -8.84 -15.93 -24.42
N ASP A 145 -9.60 -16.96 -24.81
CA ASP A 145 -10.92 -17.26 -24.23
C ASP A 145 -10.80 -17.72 -22.76
N LEU A 146 -9.67 -18.35 -22.39
CA LEU A 146 -9.36 -18.70 -21.00
C LEU A 146 -9.06 -17.42 -20.19
N LEU A 147 -8.20 -16.54 -20.70
CA LEU A 147 -7.81 -15.29 -20.04
C LEU A 147 -9.00 -14.36 -19.78
N THR A 148 -9.95 -14.29 -20.73
CA THR A 148 -11.14 -13.43 -20.68
C THR A 148 -12.36 -14.07 -20.02
N HIS A 149 -12.27 -15.33 -19.58
CA HIS A 149 -13.42 -16.07 -19.04
C HIS A 149 -14.60 -16.24 -20.01
N THR A 150 -14.29 -16.40 -21.30
CA THR A 150 -15.28 -16.55 -22.38
C THR A 150 -15.14 -17.89 -23.08
N SER A 151 -14.62 -18.91 -22.40
CA SER A 151 -14.36 -20.26 -22.94
C SER A 151 -15.57 -21.20 -22.87
N GLY A 152 -16.58 -20.86 -22.07
CA GLY A 152 -17.66 -21.78 -21.70
C GLY A 152 -17.30 -22.80 -20.62
N LEU A 153 -16.08 -22.78 -20.06
CA LEU A 153 -15.74 -23.68 -18.96
C LEU A 153 -16.54 -23.36 -17.69
N PRO A 154 -17.11 -24.37 -16.99
CA PRO A 154 -17.85 -24.20 -15.74
C PRO A 154 -17.08 -23.36 -14.71
N PRO A 155 -17.77 -22.68 -13.78
CA PRO A 155 -17.12 -21.77 -12.85
C PRO A 155 -16.14 -22.51 -11.90
N TYR A 156 -16.50 -23.74 -11.52
CA TYR A 156 -15.77 -24.54 -10.54
C TYR A 156 -15.98 -26.05 -10.76
N ALA A 157 -15.16 -26.87 -10.11
CA ALA A 157 -15.24 -28.33 -10.16
C ALA A 157 -15.58 -28.94 -8.78
N PRO A 158 -16.29 -30.09 -8.73
CA PRO A 158 -16.69 -30.74 -7.48
C PRO A 158 -15.50 -31.39 -6.78
N THR A 159 -14.80 -30.63 -5.94
CA THR A 159 -13.50 -31.02 -5.36
C THR A 159 -13.55 -32.36 -4.62
N SER A 160 -14.60 -32.62 -3.83
CA SER A 160 -14.74 -33.86 -3.05
C SER A 160 -14.99 -35.10 -3.92
N GLU A 161 -15.64 -34.95 -5.07
CA GLU A 161 -15.84 -36.05 -6.03
C GLU A 161 -14.54 -36.34 -6.79
N LEU A 162 -13.84 -35.29 -7.23
CA LEU A 162 -12.56 -35.44 -7.91
C LEU A 162 -11.49 -36.05 -7.00
N GLU A 163 -11.47 -35.67 -5.73
CA GLU A 163 -10.56 -36.25 -4.75
C GLU A 163 -10.80 -37.76 -4.59
N LYS A 164 -12.06 -38.19 -4.52
CA LYS A 164 -12.41 -39.61 -4.44
C LYS A 164 -12.02 -40.37 -5.70
N GLN A 165 -12.14 -39.74 -6.86
CA GLN A 165 -11.88 -40.37 -8.15
C GLN A 165 -10.37 -40.46 -8.46
N TYR A 166 -9.62 -39.39 -8.21
CA TYR A 166 -8.24 -39.24 -8.69
C TYR A 166 -7.20 -39.19 -7.56
N GLY A 167 -7.62 -39.14 -6.30
CA GLY A 167 -6.74 -38.88 -5.16
C GLY A 167 -6.37 -37.40 -5.00
N SER A 168 -5.51 -37.11 -4.03
CA SER A 168 -5.12 -35.74 -3.66
C SER A 168 -3.67 -35.66 -3.14
N PRO A 169 -2.82 -34.79 -3.72
CA PRO A 169 -3.07 -33.97 -4.91
C PRO A 169 -3.07 -34.81 -6.20
N SER A 170 -3.85 -34.39 -7.20
CA SER A 170 -3.87 -34.98 -8.54
C SER A 170 -4.11 -33.91 -9.63
N PRO A 171 -3.07 -33.11 -9.97
CA PRO A 171 -3.14 -32.12 -11.05
C PRO A 171 -3.54 -32.71 -12.40
N ASP A 172 -3.06 -33.91 -12.72
CA ASP A 172 -3.40 -34.61 -13.97
C ASP A 172 -4.87 -35.02 -14.01
N GLY A 173 -5.41 -35.58 -12.93
CA GLY A 173 -6.83 -35.93 -12.84
C GLY A 173 -7.74 -34.69 -12.92
N LEU A 174 -7.30 -33.55 -12.38
CA LEU A 174 -8.01 -32.29 -12.54
C LEU A 174 -8.01 -31.80 -14.00
N ILE A 175 -6.88 -31.89 -14.70
CA ILE A 175 -6.81 -31.54 -16.12
C ILE A 175 -7.65 -32.49 -16.99
N GLU A 176 -7.66 -33.80 -16.67
CA GLU A 176 -8.51 -34.78 -17.33
C GLU A 176 -10.00 -34.42 -17.19
N TYR A 177 -10.43 -34.05 -15.98
CA TYR A 177 -11.78 -33.55 -15.75
C TYR A 177 -12.07 -32.29 -16.57
N ILE A 178 -11.18 -31.29 -16.53
CA ILE A 178 -11.38 -30.02 -17.27
C ILE A 178 -11.45 -30.25 -18.78
N ALA A 179 -10.59 -31.14 -19.31
CA ALA A 179 -10.57 -31.51 -20.72
C ALA A 179 -11.90 -32.12 -21.19
N ASN A 180 -12.64 -32.78 -20.29
CA ASN A 180 -13.85 -33.55 -20.61
C ASN A 180 -15.16 -32.98 -20.08
N CYS A 181 -15.13 -32.02 -19.16
CA CYS A 181 -16.35 -31.44 -18.59
C CYS A 181 -17.15 -30.67 -19.66
N ARG A 182 -18.39 -30.32 -19.33
CA ARG A 182 -19.28 -29.57 -20.23
C ARG A 182 -18.70 -28.19 -20.60
N ARG A 183 -19.24 -27.59 -21.65
CA ARG A 183 -18.97 -26.19 -22.05
C ARG A 183 -20.30 -25.44 -22.07
N ASP A 184 -20.55 -24.60 -21.07
CA ASP A 184 -21.85 -24.00 -20.74
C ASP A 184 -22.40 -23.09 -21.85
N PHE A 185 -21.51 -22.44 -22.63
CA PHE A 185 -21.88 -21.57 -23.74
C PHE A 185 -20.80 -21.54 -24.82
N LYS A 186 -21.19 -21.04 -26.00
CA LYS A 186 -20.28 -20.89 -27.14
C LYS A 186 -19.19 -19.87 -26.84
N PRO A 187 -17.90 -20.17 -27.07
CA PRO A 187 -16.83 -19.23 -26.78
C PRO A 187 -17.04 -17.84 -27.39
N GLN A 188 -16.75 -16.81 -26.59
CA GLN A 188 -16.89 -15.37 -26.91
C GLN A 188 -18.33 -14.83 -26.96
N THR A 189 -19.37 -15.66 -26.76
CA THR A 189 -20.76 -15.17 -26.77
C THR A 189 -21.29 -14.77 -25.40
N ASP A 190 -20.64 -15.22 -24.33
CA ASP A 190 -21.03 -14.92 -22.94
C ASP A 190 -19.79 -14.90 -22.03
N PHE A 191 -19.99 -14.55 -20.76
CA PHE A 191 -18.96 -14.46 -19.73
C PHE A 191 -19.34 -15.29 -18.50
N GLN A 192 -18.41 -16.14 -18.05
CA GLN A 192 -18.56 -16.89 -16.80
C GLN A 192 -17.21 -17.00 -16.10
N TYR A 193 -17.10 -16.31 -14.95
CA TYR A 193 -15.91 -16.37 -14.13
C TYR A 193 -15.63 -17.82 -13.70
N SER A 194 -14.43 -18.32 -14.03
CA SER A 194 -14.08 -19.74 -13.92
C SER A 194 -12.66 -19.95 -13.45
N CYS A 195 -12.51 -20.74 -12.39
CA CYS A 195 -11.21 -21.22 -11.92
C CYS A 195 -10.57 -22.19 -12.90
N LEU A 196 -11.37 -22.97 -13.63
CA LEU A 196 -10.89 -23.98 -14.56
C LEU A 196 -10.10 -23.38 -15.72
N ASN A 197 -10.46 -22.16 -16.17
CA ASN A 197 -9.70 -21.43 -17.18
C ASN A 197 -8.24 -21.24 -16.79
N TYR A 198 -7.99 -20.78 -15.56
CA TYR A 198 -6.66 -20.44 -15.11
C TYR A 198 -5.84 -21.67 -14.69
N ILE A 199 -6.50 -22.74 -14.22
CA ILE A 199 -5.85 -24.05 -14.05
C ILE A 199 -5.43 -24.63 -15.41
N THR A 200 -6.23 -24.43 -16.45
CA THR A 200 -5.86 -24.80 -17.83
C THR A 200 -4.65 -24.00 -18.31
N LEU A 201 -4.62 -22.68 -18.07
CA LEU A 201 -3.47 -21.83 -18.39
C LEU A 201 -2.19 -22.27 -17.66
N GLN A 202 -2.29 -22.66 -16.38
CA GLN A 202 -1.17 -23.27 -15.67
C GLN A 202 -0.61 -24.47 -16.43
N ARG A 203 -1.46 -25.44 -16.80
CA ARG A 203 -0.99 -26.62 -17.52
C ARG A 203 -0.32 -26.25 -18.84
N ILE A 204 -0.84 -25.26 -19.56
CA ILE A 204 -0.20 -24.74 -20.79
C ILE A 204 1.19 -24.18 -20.48
N ILE A 205 1.34 -23.36 -19.44
CA ILE A 205 2.64 -22.82 -19.01
C ILE A 205 3.61 -23.95 -18.69
N GLU A 206 3.16 -24.96 -17.94
CA GLU A 206 3.98 -26.12 -17.56
C GLU A 206 4.42 -26.94 -18.77
N THR A 207 3.50 -27.23 -19.70
CA THR A 207 3.79 -27.92 -20.96
C THR A 207 4.79 -27.16 -21.81
N VAL A 208 4.63 -25.85 -21.96
CA VAL A 208 5.48 -25.01 -22.84
C VAL A 208 6.84 -24.74 -22.23
N SER A 209 6.93 -24.56 -20.91
CA SER A 209 8.15 -24.15 -20.23
C SER A 209 8.97 -25.30 -19.63
N GLY A 210 8.37 -26.47 -19.45
CA GLY A 210 8.96 -27.61 -18.72
C GLY A 210 9.18 -27.35 -17.23
N GLN A 211 8.59 -26.29 -16.67
CA GLN A 211 8.72 -25.87 -15.27
C GLN A 211 7.36 -25.83 -14.61
N SER A 212 7.31 -26.07 -13.30
CA SER A 212 6.10 -25.79 -12.52
C SER A 212 5.72 -24.31 -12.64
N LEU A 213 4.43 -23.96 -12.52
CA LEU A 213 4.02 -22.55 -12.52
C LEU A 213 4.74 -21.74 -11.43
N ARG A 214 4.98 -22.34 -10.25
CA ARG A 214 5.75 -21.73 -9.17
C ARG A 214 7.16 -21.35 -9.60
N ASP A 215 7.90 -22.30 -10.18
CA ASP A 215 9.30 -22.07 -10.59
C ASP A 215 9.38 -21.07 -11.74
N PHE A 216 8.46 -21.17 -12.69
CA PHE A 216 8.39 -20.25 -13.81
C PHE A 216 8.07 -18.82 -13.34
N ALA A 217 7.06 -18.64 -12.49
CA ALA A 217 6.71 -17.33 -11.93
C ALA A 217 7.84 -16.75 -11.09
N ARG A 218 8.47 -17.55 -10.22
CA ARG A 218 9.61 -17.10 -9.42
C ARG A 218 10.74 -16.58 -10.30
N LYS A 219 11.20 -17.38 -11.26
CA LYS A 219 12.34 -17.04 -12.13
C LYS A 219 12.08 -15.87 -13.08
N ASN A 220 10.85 -15.69 -13.55
CA ASN A 220 10.55 -14.76 -14.65
C ASN A 220 9.74 -13.53 -14.22
N LEU A 221 9.26 -13.51 -12.99
CA LEU A 221 8.41 -12.44 -12.47
C LEU A 221 8.84 -12.01 -11.06
N PHE A 222 8.75 -12.89 -10.06
CA PHE A 222 8.96 -12.48 -8.66
C PHE A 222 10.42 -12.08 -8.40
N ASP A 223 11.39 -12.93 -8.76
CA ASP A 223 12.82 -12.64 -8.58
C ASP A 223 13.25 -11.45 -9.46
N VAL A 224 12.64 -11.29 -10.64
CA VAL A 224 12.95 -10.20 -11.59
C VAL A 224 12.57 -8.85 -11.01
N LEU A 225 11.44 -8.75 -10.32
CA LEU A 225 10.99 -7.51 -9.68
C LEU A 225 11.50 -7.32 -8.25
N GLY A 226 12.12 -8.35 -7.66
CA GLY A 226 12.52 -8.34 -6.25
C GLY A 226 11.36 -8.50 -5.27
N MET A 227 10.31 -9.23 -5.66
CA MET A 227 9.18 -9.59 -4.81
C MET A 227 9.58 -10.69 -3.82
N ASN A 228 10.37 -10.32 -2.81
CA ASN A 228 11.05 -11.25 -1.92
C ASN A 228 10.11 -12.00 -0.96
N HIS A 229 8.88 -11.53 -0.78
CA HIS A 229 7.82 -12.11 0.07
C HIS A 229 6.64 -12.66 -0.76
N THR A 230 6.90 -13.04 -2.01
CA THR A 230 5.90 -13.58 -2.94
C THR A 230 6.27 -14.96 -3.46
N ASP A 231 5.37 -15.93 -3.31
CA ASP A 231 5.60 -17.31 -3.73
C ASP A 231 4.28 -18.10 -3.78
N TYR A 232 4.29 -19.24 -4.47
CA TYR A 232 3.28 -20.28 -4.28
C TYR A 232 3.65 -21.18 -3.11
N LEU A 233 2.67 -21.57 -2.30
CA LEU A 233 2.90 -22.47 -1.15
C LEU A 233 2.34 -23.87 -1.44
N PRO A 234 3.17 -24.79 -1.96
CA PRO A 234 2.72 -26.14 -2.23
C PRO A 234 2.44 -26.88 -0.92
N CYS A 235 1.37 -27.66 -0.90
CA CYS A 235 0.90 -28.35 0.29
C CYS A 235 0.29 -29.71 -0.03
N LYS A 236 0.21 -30.57 0.99
CA LYS A 236 -0.45 -31.87 0.94
C LYS A 236 -0.97 -32.25 2.33
N ARG A 237 -1.79 -33.29 2.40
CA ARG A 237 -2.08 -33.95 3.68
C ARG A 237 -0.98 -34.95 4.04
N ASP A 238 -0.58 -34.94 5.30
CA ASP A 238 0.27 -35.99 5.86
C ASP A 238 -0.53 -37.28 6.13
N LYS A 239 0.15 -38.28 6.72
CA LYS A 239 -0.47 -39.57 7.06
C LYS A 239 -1.63 -39.47 8.06
N ASP A 240 -1.67 -38.38 8.84
CA ASP A 240 -2.69 -38.13 9.86
C ASP A 240 -3.80 -37.20 9.32
N GLY A 241 -3.76 -36.88 8.02
CA GLY A 241 -4.74 -36.04 7.35
C GLY A 241 -4.53 -34.53 7.55
N LYS A 242 -3.44 -34.11 8.20
CA LYS A 242 -3.15 -32.70 8.47
C LYS A 242 -2.45 -32.05 7.29
N TRP A 243 -2.81 -30.79 7.02
CA TRP A 243 -2.16 -30.03 5.97
C TRP A 243 -0.74 -29.62 6.37
N ILE A 244 0.21 -29.91 5.48
CA ILE A 244 1.61 -29.53 5.60
C ILE A 244 2.08 -28.90 4.29
N ASN A 245 2.98 -27.92 4.40
CA ASN A 245 3.68 -27.39 3.23
C ASN A 245 4.78 -28.35 2.80
N THR A 246 4.88 -28.61 1.49
CA THR A 246 5.87 -29.54 0.92
C THR A 246 7.18 -28.86 0.54
N SER A 247 7.23 -27.54 0.62
CA SER A 247 8.42 -26.74 0.36
C SER A 247 8.41 -25.47 1.18
N LEU A 248 9.60 -24.94 1.45
CA LEU A 248 9.76 -23.64 2.09
C LEU A 248 9.38 -22.52 1.10
N PRO A 249 8.73 -21.45 1.58
CA PRO A 249 8.57 -20.24 0.79
C PRO A 249 9.93 -19.58 0.54
N HIS A 250 10.00 -18.80 -0.53
CA HIS A 250 11.20 -18.02 -0.87
C HIS A 250 11.69 -17.11 0.27
N TRP A 251 10.78 -16.48 1.03
CA TRP A 251 11.13 -15.60 2.16
C TRP A 251 11.52 -16.33 3.46
N ALA A 252 11.50 -17.66 3.49
CA ALA A 252 11.89 -18.39 4.70
C ALA A 252 13.39 -18.21 4.97
N LYS A 253 13.73 -17.51 6.07
CA LYS A 253 15.10 -17.44 6.57
C LYS A 253 15.50 -18.81 7.11
N THR A 254 16.51 -19.44 6.50
CA THR A 254 17.15 -20.63 7.07
C THR A 254 18.27 -20.19 7.99
N ASP A 255 18.08 -20.27 9.32
CA ASP A 255 19.19 -20.05 10.25
C ASP A 255 20.27 -21.11 9.99
N THR A 256 21.41 -20.73 9.42
CA THR A 256 22.50 -21.64 9.01
C THR A 256 23.31 -22.25 10.17
N HIS A 257 22.82 -22.21 11.42
CA HIS A 257 23.58 -22.60 12.60
C HIS A 257 23.11 -23.82 13.42
N SER A 258 22.11 -24.62 12.99
CA SER A 258 21.92 -25.94 13.63
C SER A 258 21.35 -27.01 12.71
N ALA A 259 22.27 -27.77 12.09
CA ALA A 259 22.00 -28.80 11.09
C ALA A 259 21.61 -30.19 11.65
N ALA A 260 21.25 -30.34 12.93
CA ALA A 260 21.10 -31.70 13.50
C ALA A 260 19.81 -31.99 14.28
N ASN A 261 18.86 -31.05 14.47
CA ASN A 261 17.64 -31.32 15.25
C ASN A 261 16.35 -30.63 14.75
N ARG A 262 16.26 -30.33 13.45
CA ARG A 262 15.27 -29.39 12.87
C ARG A 262 14.31 -30.01 11.85
N GLN A 263 13.37 -30.85 12.29
CA GLN A 263 12.26 -31.26 11.40
C GLN A 263 10.88 -30.78 11.87
N LEU A 264 10.72 -30.39 13.15
CA LEU A 264 9.42 -29.96 13.70
C LEU A 264 9.40 -28.55 14.32
N SER A 265 10.52 -28.03 14.82
CA SER A 265 10.58 -26.68 15.41
C SER A 265 10.74 -25.55 14.38
N THR A 266 11.22 -25.87 13.17
CA THR A 266 11.47 -24.91 12.09
C THR A 266 10.21 -24.50 11.34
N VAL A 267 9.21 -25.39 11.23
CA VAL A 267 7.98 -25.16 10.42
C VAL A 267 7.05 -24.12 11.06
N ASN A 268 6.94 -24.09 12.40
CA ASN A 268 6.11 -23.12 13.12
C ASN A 268 6.70 -21.69 13.11
N TYR A 269 8.00 -21.52 12.89
CA TYR A 269 8.63 -20.19 12.80
C TYR A 269 8.44 -19.54 11.41
N GLN A 270 8.17 -20.36 10.38
CA GLN A 270 8.17 -19.97 8.96
C GLN A 270 6.89 -19.29 8.47
N LEU A 271 5.81 -19.38 9.24
CA LEU A 271 4.48 -18.81 8.92
C LEU A 271 4.08 -17.67 9.86
N LYS A 272 5.00 -17.21 10.72
CA LYS A 272 4.69 -16.15 11.70
C LYS A 272 4.19 -14.88 11.02
N GLU A 273 4.69 -14.56 9.84
CA GLU A 273 4.27 -13.39 9.07
C GLU A 273 3.01 -13.63 8.23
N VAL A 274 2.52 -14.87 8.11
CA VAL A 274 1.36 -15.20 7.28
C VAL A 274 0.06 -15.01 8.07
N ALA A 275 -0.90 -14.29 7.51
CA ALA A 275 -2.25 -14.19 8.05
C ALA A 275 -2.99 -15.53 7.89
N PRO A 276 -3.50 -16.15 8.97
CA PRO A 276 -4.35 -17.34 8.86
C PRO A 276 -5.68 -16.99 8.21
N THR A 277 -6.23 -17.88 7.38
CA THR A 277 -7.57 -17.75 6.79
C THR A 277 -8.62 -18.42 7.68
N GLU A 278 -9.37 -19.38 7.18
CA GLU A 278 -10.57 -19.89 7.83
C GLU A 278 -10.26 -20.99 8.86
N LYS A 279 -10.99 -20.94 9.98
CA LYS A 279 -11.02 -21.98 11.00
C LYS A 279 -11.71 -23.23 10.45
N GLN A 280 -11.06 -24.37 10.59
CA GLN A 280 -11.54 -25.67 10.13
C GLN A 280 -12.43 -26.35 11.19
N PRO A 281 -13.26 -27.35 10.82
CA PRO A 281 -14.14 -28.05 11.76
C PRO A 281 -13.41 -28.72 12.94
N ASP A 282 -12.14 -29.08 12.77
CA ASP A 282 -11.29 -29.68 13.81
C ASP A 282 -10.68 -28.64 14.78
N GLY A 283 -11.01 -27.35 14.60
CA GLY A 283 -10.51 -26.23 15.39
C GLY A 283 -9.15 -25.69 14.93
N SER A 284 -8.51 -26.30 13.93
CA SER A 284 -7.30 -25.74 13.32
C SER A 284 -7.62 -24.51 12.46
N VAL A 285 -6.62 -23.71 12.10
CA VAL A 285 -6.76 -22.59 11.15
C VAL A 285 -5.83 -22.84 9.96
N LEU A 286 -6.33 -22.62 8.75
CA LEU A 286 -5.47 -22.66 7.57
C LEU A 286 -4.48 -21.50 7.64
N CYS A 287 -3.19 -21.79 7.57
CA CYS A 287 -2.14 -20.79 7.65
C CYS A 287 -0.97 -21.23 6.78
N GLY A 288 -0.68 -20.45 5.73
CA GLY A 288 0.33 -20.84 4.75
C GLY A 288 -0.09 -22.01 3.84
N GLN A 289 -1.37 -22.35 3.81
CA GLN A 289 -1.98 -23.22 2.81
C GLN A 289 -3.09 -22.45 2.12
N VAL A 290 -3.18 -22.59 0.80
CA VAL A 290 -4.19 -21.89 0.01
C VAL A 290 -5.60 -22.25 0.47
N HIS A 291 -6.46 -21.23 0.61
CA HIS A 291 -7.83 -21.38 1.08
C HIS A 291 -8.69 -22.13 0.06
N ASP A 292 -8.56 -21.78 -1.23
CA ASP A 292 -9.30 -22.39 -2.35
C ASP A 292 -9.17 -23.92 -2.36
N PRO A 293 -10.28 -24.67 -2.19
CA PRO A 293 -10.24 -26.14 -2.12
C PRO A 293 -9.67 -26.79 -3.37
N LEU A 294 -9.99 -26.29 -4.57
CA LEU A 294 -9.51 -26.88 -5.81
C LEU A 294 -7.98 -26.75 -5.93
N ALA A 295 -7.43 -25.57 -5.60
CA ALA A 295 -6.00 -25.32 -5.56
C ALA A 295 -5.30 -26.16 -4.47
N ARG A 296 -5.86 -26.23 -3.25
CA ARG A 296 -5.26 -26.94 -2.11
C ARG A 296 -5.33 -28.45 -2.27
N VAL A 297 -6.52 -28.98 -2.55
CA VAL A 297 -6.81 -30.41 -2.54
C VAL A 297 -6.38 -31.07 -3.83
N MET A 298 -6.77 -30.52 -4.99
CA MET A 298 -6.48 -31.17 -6.27
C MET A 298 -5.13 -30.78 -6.83
N ASN A 299 -4.75 -29.51 -6.73
CA ASN A 299 -3.55 -29.00 -7.39
C ASN A 299 -2.32 -28.85 -6.47
N GLY A 300 -2.41 -29.30 -5.21
CA GLY A 300 -1.29 -29.34 -4.28
C GLY A 300 -0.72 -27.98 -3.91
N GLY A 301 -1.52 -26.91 -3.95
CA GLY A 301 -1.14 -25.54 -3.57
C GLY A 301 -0.49 -24.69 -4.68
N ILE A 302 -0.03 -25.30 -5.78
CA ILE A 302 0.45 -24.55 -6.96
C ILE A 302 -0.68 -24.55 -7.98
N SER A 303 -1.45 -23.46 -8.04
CA SER A 303 -2.62 -23.41 -8.91
C SER A 303 -2.73 -22.12 -9.72
N GLY A 304 -3.09 -22.24 -11.00
CA GLY A 304 -3.25 -21.07 -11.85
C GLY A 304 -4.36 -20.13 -11.38
N ASN A 305 -5.38 -20.67 -10.70
CA ASN A 305 -6.52 -19.91 -10.18
C ASN A 305 -6.27 -19.27 -8.80
N ALA A 306 -5.35 -19.79 -7.98
CA ALA A 306 -5.09 -19.38 -6.60
C ALA A 306 -3.77 -19.97 -6.06
N GLY A 307 -3.30 -19.51 -4.89
CA GLY A 307 -2.16 -20.13 -4.19
C GLY A 307 -0.88 -19.30 -4.15
N VAL A 308 -0.88 -18.10 -4.75
CA VAL A 308 0.14 -17.09 -4.46
C VAL A 308 -0.12 -16.52 -3.08
N PHE A 309 0.94 -16.37 -2.30
CA PHE A 309 0.98 -15.61 -1.06
C PHE A 309 1.90 -14.40 -1.27
N SER A 310 1.51 -13.23 -0.77
CA SER A 310 2.26 -11.98 -0.94
C SER A 310 2.01 -10.98 0.18
N CYS A 311 2.88 -9.98 0.35
CA CYS A 311 2.65 -8.79 1.18
C CYS A 311 2.36 -7.54 0.33
N ALA A 312 1.96 -6.44 0.96
CA ALA A 312 1.57 -5.22 0.26
C ALA A 312 2.74 -4.55 -0.50
N GLU A 313 3.96 -4.62 0.04
CA GLU A 313 5.16 -4.03 -0.59
C GLU A 313 5.52 -4.72 -1.90
N ASP A 314 5.46 -6.05 -1.95
CA ASP A 314 5.74 -6.81 -3.17
C ASP A 314 4.69 -6.55 -4.26
N ILE A 315 3.41 -6.53 -3.90
CA ILE A 315 2.34 -6.18 -4.84
C ILE A 315 2.54 -4.75 -5.36
N ALA A 316 3.00 -3.84 -4.52
CA ALA A 316 3.29 -2.47 -4.93
C ALA A 316 4.40 -2.41 -5.99
N LEU A 317 5.46 -3.24 -5.88
CA LEU A 317 6.49 -3.35 -6.93
C LEU A 317 5.89 -3.83 -8.25
N LEU A 318 5.01 -4.84 -8.22
CA LEU A 318 4.30 -5.30 -9.42
C LEU A 318 3.44 -4.18 -10.03
N CYS A 319 2.66 -3.47 -9.21
CA CYS A 319 1.83 -2.36 -9.65
C CYS A 319 2.67 -1.26 -10.30
N ALA A 320 3.77 -0.85 -9.67
CA ALA A 320 4.71 0.14 -10.21
C ALA A 320 5.33 -0.33 -11.53
N ALA A 321 5.71 -1.61 -11.65
CA ALA A 321 6.23 -2.18 -12.89
C ALA A 321 5.18 -2.12 -14.01
N LEU A 322 3.93 -2.51 -13.74
CA LEU A 322 2.84 -2.47 -14.72
C LEU A 322 2.48 -1.05 -15.15
N GLN A 323 2.46 -0.09 -14.21
CA GLN A 323 2.29 1.32 -14.50
C GLN A 323 3.41 1.86 -15.39
N ASN A 324 4.66 1.45 -15.13
CA ASN A 324 5.83 1.81 -15.91
C ASN A 324 6.05 0.89 -17.14
N GLY A 325 4.96 0.39 -17.73
CA GLY A 325 5.00 -0.36 -18.99
C GLY A 325 5.75 -1.70 -18.91
N GLY A 326 5.78 -2.34 -17.75
CA GLY A 326 6.33 -3.67 -17.51
C GLY A 326 7.77 -3.70 -17.00
N GLU A 327 8.31 -2.57 -16.55
CA GLU A 327 9.69 -2.46 -16.05
C GLU A 327 9.75 -1.73 -14.71
N TRP A 328 10.59 -2.23 -13.80
CA TRP A 328 10.92 -1.56 -12.55
C TRP A 328 12.41 -1.69 -12.27
N ASN A 329 13.06 -0.60 -11.85
CA ASN A 329 14.50 -0.58 -11.53
C ASN A 329 15.41 -1.20 -12.64
N GLY A 330 15.07 -1.00 -13.91
CA GLY A 330 15.84 -1.56 -15.04
C GLY A 330 15.58 -3.06 -15.31
N HIS A 331 14.68 -3.69 -14.56
CA HIS A 331 14.26 -5.08 -14.75
C HIS A 331 12.87 -5.16 -15.37
N ARG A 332 12.78 -5.83 -16.52
CA ARG A 332 11.58 -5.88 -17.35
C ARG A 332 10.94 -7.26 -17.33
N ILE A 333 9.65 -7.33 -16.99
CA ILE A 333 8.84 -8.55 -17.04
C ILE A 333 8.05 -8.67 -18.33
N LEU A 334 7.63 -7.54 -18.91
CA LEU A 334 6.86 -7.46 -20.16
C LEU A 334 7.26 -6.19 -20.93
N SER A 335 7.09 -6.18 -22.25
CA SER A 335 7.19 -4.94 -23.03
C SER A 335 6.01 -4.00 -22.73
N PRO A 336 6.11 -2.70 -23.05
CA PRO A 336 4.99 -1.77 -22.89
C PRO A 336 3.76 -2.17 -23.71
N LEU A 337 3.97 -2.79 -24.89
CA LEU A 337 2.88 -3.33 -25.71
C LEU A 337 2.29 -4.61 -25.11
N GLY A 338 3.10 -5.44 -24.46
CA GLY A 338 2.63 -6.62 -23.70
C GLY A 338 1.73 -6.22 -22.54
N VAL A 339 2.16 -5.25 -21.73
CA VAL A 339 1.31 -4.70 -20.64
C VAL A 339 0.03 -4.08 -21.20
N LYS A 340 0.14 -3.27 -22.27
CA LYS A 340 -1.05 -2.69 -22.93
C LYS A 340 -2.01 -3.77 -23.42
N ALA A 341 -1.51 -4.82 -24.07
CA ALA A 341 -2.33 -5.93 -24.54
C ALA A 341 -3.01 -6.66 -23.37
N MET A 342 -2.27 -6.95 -22.30
CA MET A 342 -2.78 -7.64 -21.11
C MET A 342 -3.96 -6.90 -20.46
N ARG A 343 -3.93 -5.56 -20.43
CA ARG A 343 -5.01 -4.73 -19.85
C ARG A 343 -6.07 -4.24 -20.86
N THR A 344 -6.02 -4.67 -22.12
CA THR A 344 -6.99 -4.25 -23.13
C THR A 344 -8.10 -5.29 -23.26
N VAL A 345 -9.36 -4.85 -23.27
CA VAL A 345 -10.51 -5.70 -23.59
C VAL A 345 -10.45 -6.08 -25.09
N PRO A 346 -10.42 -7.37 -25.45
CA PRO A 346 -10.40 -7.77 -26.85
C PRO A 346 -11.65 -7.31 -27.61
N ARG A 347 -11.49 -6.89 -28.87
CA ARG A 347 -12.61 -6.45 -29.73
C ARG A 347 -13.72 -7.49 -29.85
N ALA A 348 -13.36 -8.78 -29.88
CA ALA A 348 -14.32 -9.88 -29.99
C ALA A 348 -15.24 -10.01 -28.77
N THR A 349 -14.84 -9.48 -27.61
CA THR A 349 -15.53 -9.60 -26.33
C THR A 349 -15.74 -8.22 -25.68
N ALA A 350 -15.79 -7.16 -26.49
CA ALA A 350 -15.83 -5.79 -26.01
C ALA A 350 -17.04 -5.49 -25.11
N SER A 351 -18.18 -6.15 -25.35
CA SER A 351 -19.38 -6.03 -24.53
C SER A 351 -19.29 -6.70 -23.15
N LEU A 352 -18.27 -7.54 -22.92
CA LEU A 352 -18.15 -8.35 -21.70
C LEU A 352 -17.23 -7.73 -20.65
N GLY A 353 -16.33 -6.81 -21.03
CA GLY A 353 -15.54 -6.01 -20.09
C GLY A 353 -14.33 -6.69 -19.44
N ARG A 354 -13.96 -7.90 -19.88
CA ARG A 354 -12.78 -8.62 -19.38
C ARG A 354 -11.58 -8.49 -20.30
N THR A 355 -10.41 -8.21 -19.73
CA THR A 355 -9.15 -8.07 -20.48
C THR A 355 -8.41 -9.41 -20.56
N LEU A 356 -7.24 -9.44 -21.22
CA LEU A 356 -6.38 -10.62 -21.32
C LEU A 356 -5.60 -10.91 -20.02
N GLY A 357 -6.22 -10.76 -18.86
CA GLY A 357 -5.60 -11.05 -17.57
C GLY A 357 -6.24 -10.35 -16.36
N TRP A 358 -7.00 -9.27 -16.57
CA TRP A 358 -7.59 -8.44 -15.52
C TRP A 358 -9.07 -8.15 -15.74
N ASP A 359 -9.77 -7.72 -14.69
CA ASP A 359 -11.09 -7.10 -14.81
C ASP A 359 -10.96 -5.64 -15.19
N ASN A 360 -11.86 -5.13 -16.03
CA ASN A 360 -11.92 -3.70 -16.37
C ASN A 360 -13.31 -3.14 -16.05
N PHE A 361 -14.40 -3.74 -16.53
CA PHE A 361 -15.76 -3.29 -16.21
C PHE A 361 -16.82 -4.41 -16.16
N THR A 362 -16.45 -5.65 -15.82
CA THR A 362 -17.49 -6.67 -15.58
C THR A 362 -18.29 -6.34 -14.31
N ALA A 363 -19.38 -7.06 -14.03
CA ALA A 363 -20.11 -6.93 -12.75
C ALA A 363 -19.20 -7.15 -11.51
N TYR A 364 -18.10 -7.88 -11.66
CA TYR A 364 -17.10 -8.12 -10.62
C TYR A 364 -16.14 -6.94 -10.41
N ALA A 365 -16.13 -5.91 -11.27
CA ALA A 365 -15.26 -4.74 -11.19
C ALA A 365 -15.81 -3.61 -10.28
N SER A 366 -17.01 -3.76 -9.71
CA SER A 366 -17.65 -2.74 -8.85
C SER A 366 -16.80 -2.34 -7.63
N ASN A 367 -15.82 -3.16 -7.24
CA ASN A 367 -14.85 -2.87 -6.19
C ASN A 367 -13.80 -1.80 -6.55
N ASN A 368 -13.69 -1.40 -7.83
CA ASN A 368 -12.79 -0.33 -8.27
C ASN A 368 -13.20 1.06 -7.75
N GLY A 369 -14.41 1.18 -7.20
CA GLY A 369 -14.99 2.47 -6.83
C GLY A 369 -15.61 3.19 -8.03
N ASP A 370 -16.11 4.38 -7.77
CA ASP A 370 -16.91 5.20 -8.66
C ASP A 370 -16.11 6.32 -9.33
N TYR A 371 -14.93 6.67 -8.79
CA TYR A 371 -14.16 7.85 -9.19
C TYR A 371 -12.93 7.57 -10.06
N LEU A 372 -12.44 6.33 -10.10
CA LEU A 372 -11.31 5.96 -10.98
C LEU A 372 -11.76 5.85 -12.44
N GLY A 373 -10.83 6.09 -13.38
CA GLY A 373 -11.14 6.20 -14.81
C GLY A 373 -11.59 4.89 -15.47
N PRO A 374 -12.17 4.94 -16.69
CA PRO A 374 -12.67 3.75 -17.41
C PRO A 374 -11.56 2.77 -17.83
N ASN A 375 -10.30 3.20 -17.86
CA ASN A 375 -9.16 2.33 -18.15
C ASN A 375 -8.63 1.61 -16.89
N THR A 376 -9.26 1.83 -15.73
CA THR A 376 -8.91 1.16 -14.48
C THR A 376 -9.14 -0.33 -14.60
N TYR A 377 -8.18 -1.12 -14.15
CA TYR A 377 -8.27 -2.57 -14.17
C TYR A 377 -7.81 -3.16 -12.84
N GLY A 378 -8.30 -4.34 -12.51
CA GLY A 378 -8.05 -4.92 -11.20
C GLY A 378 -8.48 -6.37 -11.09
N HIS A 379 -8.28 -6.92 -9.89
CA HIS A 379 -8.76 -8.23 -9.51
C HIS A 379 -8.95 -8.32 -8.00
N THR A 380 -9.88 -9.19 -7.58
CA THR A 380 -10.14 -9.49 -6.17
C THR A 380 -9.82 -10.94 -5.82
N GLY A 381 -9.51 -11.18 -4.55
CA GLY A 381 -9.35 -12.50 -3.94
C GLY A 381 -10.52 -12.82 -3.01
N TYR A 382 -10.92 -14.10 -2.96
CA TYR A 382 -12.03 -14.55 -2.11
C TYR A 382 -11.75 -14.29 -0.62
N THR A 383 -10.50 -14.45 -0.19
CA THR A 383 -10.02 -14.15 1.17
C THR A 383 -10.12 -12.66 1.53
N GLY A 384 -10.41 -11.78 0.57
CA GLY A 384 -10.62 -10.35 0.82
C GLY A 384 -9.60 -9.43 0.15
N THR A 385 -8.47 -9.95 -0.34
CA THR A 385 -7.45 -9.16 -1.05
C THR A 385 -8.00 -8.49 -2.32
N SER A 386 -7.44 -7.35 -2.71
CA SER A 386 -7.76 -6.68 -3.97
C SER A 386 -6.63 -5.81 -4.48
N ILE A 387 -6.48 -5.78 -5.80
CA ILE A 387 -5.54 -4.94 -6.54
C ILE A 387 -6.34 -4.14 -7.56
N VAL A 388 -6.21 -2.82 -7.54
CA VAL A 388 -6.80 -1.90 -8.52
C VAL A 388 -5.69 -1.02 -9.07
N ILE A 389 -5.61 -0.87 -10.39
CA ILE A 389 -4.59 -0.08 -11.09
C ILE A 389 -5.31 0.85 -12.06
N ASP A 390 -5.18 2.14 -11.84
CA ASP A 390 -5.63 3.20 -12.74
C ASP A 390 -4.44 3.79 -13.51
N PRO A 391 -4.25 3.39 -14.78
CA PRO A 391 -3.14 3.88 -15.59
C PRO A 391 -3.29 5.35 -15.98
N ASP A 392 -4.49 5.92 -15.98
CA ASP A 392 -4.72 7.29 -16.43
C ASP A 392 -4.26 8.31 -15.38
N ASN A 393 -4.33 7.92 -14.11
CA ASN A 393 -3.88 8.71 -12.97
C ASN A 393 -2.58 8.20 -12.34
N ASP A 394 -1.91 7.25 -13.00
CA ASP A 394 -0.71 6.55 -12.50
C ASP A 394 -0.85 6.14 -11.02
N THR A 395 -1.99 5.56 -10.65
CA THR A 395 -2.32 5.20 -9.26
C THR A 395 -2.71 3.74 -9.13
N SER A 396 -2.28 3.08 -8.06
CA SER A 396 -2.68 1.72 -7.72
C SER A 396 -3.13 1.64 -6.27
N VAL A 397 -4.22 0.93 -6.01
CA VAL A 397 -4.79 0.68 -4.69
C VAL A 397 -4.67 -0.80 -4.38
N ILE A 398 -3.99 -1.12 -3.27
CA ILE A 398 -3.73 -2.48 -2.83
C ILE A 398 -4.31 -2.61 -1.42
N LEU A 399 -5.41 -3.36 -1.30
CA LEU A 399 -6.07 -3.61 -0.02
C LEU A 399 -5.99 -5.10 0.28
N LEU A 400 -5.18 -5.46 1.28
CA LEU A 400 -5.00 -6.82 1.74
C LEU A 400 -5.69 -7.01 3.08
N ILE A 401 -6.69 -7.89 3.12
CA ILE A 401 -7.48 -8.21 4.33
C ILE A 401 -7.67 -9.71 4.40
N ASN A 402 -8.26 -10.19 5.50
CA ASN A 402 -8.69 -11.59 5.62
C ASN A 402 -10.15 -11.69 6.08
N ALA A 403 -11.07 -11.59 5.12
CA ALA A 403 -12.52 -11.57 5.36
C ALA A 403 -13.11 -12.92 5.79
N VAL A 404 -12.36 -14.00 5.59
CA VAL A 404 -12.79 -15.37 5.94
C VAL A 404 -12.21 -15.83 7.29
N HIS A 405 -11.48 -14.95 8.00
CA HIS A 405 -10.89 -15.26 9.30
C HIS A 405 -11.69 -14.64 10.46
N PRO A 406 -12.05 -15.44 11.49
CA PRO A 406 -11.89 -16.88 11.58
C PRO A 406 -12.95 -17.66 10.81
N GLU A 407 -14.07 -17.02 10.47
CA GLU A 407 -15.23 -17.63 9.86
C GLU A 407 -15.64 -16.80 8.63
N ASP A 408 -16.03 -17.48 7.55
CA ASP A 408 -16.57 -16.84 6.35
C ASP A 408 -18.03 -16.40 6.59
N GLY A 409 -18.42 -15.25 6.02
CA GLY A 409 -19.78 -14.74 6.19
C GLY A 409 -20.02 -13.29 5.80
N HIS A 410 -18.97 -12.51 5.49
CA HIS A 410 -19.08 -11.08 5.25
C HIS A 410 -18.62 -10.68 3.84
N SER A 411 -19.47 -9.95 3.12
CA SER A 411 -19.08 -9.37 1.82
C SER A 411 -18.28 -8.10 2.01
N VAL A 412 -17.08 -8.06 1.43
CA VAL A 412 -16.15 -6.92 1.51
C VAL A 412 -16.13 -6.07 0.23
N VAL A 413 -17.05 -6.31 -0.72
CA VAL A 413 -17.13 -5.54 -1.97
C VAL A 413 -17.29 -4.05 -1.68
N ARG A 414 -18.20 -3.70 -0.77
CA ARG A 414 -18.44 -2.31 -0.35
C ARG A 414 -17.20 -1.66 0.24
N LEU A 415 -16.48 -2.35 1.13
CA LEU A 415 -15.26 -1.83 1.74
C LEU A 415 -14.21 -1.48 0.69
N ARG A 416 -13.98 -2.38 -0.29
CA ARG A 416 -13.04 -2.14 -1.39
C ARG A 416 -13.41 -0.91 -2.21
N SER A 417 -14.69 -0.74 -2.55
CA SER A 417 -15.17 0.44 -3.30
C SER A 417 -14.98 1.74 -2.51
N LEU A 418 -15.29 1.73 -1.20
CA LEU A 418 -15.12 2.90 -0.33
C LEU A 418 -13.65 3.32 -0.22
N VAL A 419 -12.75 2.35 -0.04
CA VAL A 419 -11.30 2.60 -0.01
C VAL A 419 -10.81 3.16 -1.35
N SER A 420 -11.21 2.55 -2.48
CA SER A 420 -10.83 3.06 -3.80
C SER A 420 -11.35 4.47 -4.06
N ASN A 421 -12.57 4.80 -3.63
CA ASN A 421 -13.13 6.15 -3.72
C ASN A 421 -12.36 7.16 -2.87
N ALA A 422 -11.99 6.81 -1.64
CA ALA A 422 -11.21 7.67 -0.77
C ALA A 422 -9.82 7.96 -1.37
N VAL A 423 -9.17 6.94 -1.95
CA VAL A 423 -7.90 7.10 -2.65
C VAL A 423 -8.06 7.97 -3.89
N ALA A 424 -9.06 7.72 -4.73
CA ALA A 424 -9.33 8.53 -5.91
C ALA A 424 -9.62 10.00 -5.54
N ALA A 425 -10.44 10.23 -4.52
CA ALA A 425 -10.78 11.56 -4.03
C ALA A 425 -9.60 12.32 -3.41
N SER A 426 -8.52 11.62 -3.05
CA SER A 426 -7.29 12.26 -2.57
C SER A 426 -6.49 12.91 -3.70
N ILE A 427 -6.72 12.53 -4.95
CA ILE A 427 -5.96 13.04 -6.10
C ILE A 427 -6.46 14.45 -6.44
N TYR A 428 -5.59 15.47 -6.37
CA TYR A 428 -5.93 16.85 -6.72
C TYR A 428 -4.85 17.51 -7.62
N PRO A 429 -5.20 18.50 -8.45
CA PRO A 429 -4.22 19.22 -9.26
C PRO A 429 -3.49 20.34 -8.48
N ALA A 430 -2.20 20.51 -8.82
CA ALA A 430 -1.18 21.44 -8.30
C ALA A 430 -0.69 21.19 -6.84
N PRO A 431 0.44 20.48 -6.65
CA PRO A 431 0.96 20.17 -5.32
C PRO A 431 1.42 21.41 -4.54
N ARG A 432 1.14 21.45 -3.24
CA ARG A 432 1.92 22.28 -2.31
C ARG A 432 3.25 21.57 -2.05
N ILE A 433 4.32 22.07 -2.67
CA ILE A 433 5.66 21.52 -2.54
C ILE A 433 6.33 22.15 -1.31
N TYR A 434 6.66 21.32 -0.33
CA TYR A 434 7.42 21.69 0.86
C TYR A 434 8.89 21.24 0.74
N THR A 435 9.72 21.54 1.74
CA THR A 435 11.13 21.13 1.74
C THR A 435 11.29 19.62 1.96
N GLU A 436 12.41 19.02 1.54
CA GLU A 436 12.73 17.61 1.83
C GLU A 436 12.69 17.29 3.34
N HIS A 437 13.12 18.23 4.20
CA HIS A 437 13.06 18.07 5.65
C HIS A 437 11.63 18.00 6.17
N TYR A 438 10.72 18.79 5.58
CA TYR A 438 9.30 18.72 5.88
C TYR A 438 8.76 17.30 5.68
N TYR A 439 9.01 16.72 4.51
CA TYR A 439 8.50 15.39 4.19
C TYR A 439 9.13 14.31 5.06
N LYS A 440 10.43 14.42 5.38
CA LYS A 440 11.09 13.50 6.31
C LYS A 440 10.44 13.52 7.69
N ARG A 441 10.17 14.70 8.26
CA ARG A 441 9.50 14.84 9.56
C ARG A 441 8.05 14.39 9.50
N PHE A 442 7.34 14.70 8.42
CA PHE A 442 5.98 14.22 8.18
C PHE A 442 5.89 12.69 8.21
N LEU A 443 6.78 12.00 7.49
CA LEU A 443 6.86 10.53 7.47
C LEU A 443 7.23 9.98 8.85
N GLN A 444 8.19 10.60 9.54
CA GLN A 444 8.55 10.22 10.91
C GLN A 444 7.32 10.25 11.83
N PHE A 445 6.47 11.27 11.75
CA PHE A 445 5.25 11.35 12.55
C PHE A 445 4.23 10.24 12.24
N MET A 446 4.17 9.76 11.00
CA MET A 446 3.31 8.62 10.66
C MET A 446 3.80 7.30 11.26
N ASP A 447 5.10 7.17 11.48
CA ASP A 447 5.73 5.96 12.06
C ASP A 447 5.79 6.01 13.60
N GLU A 448 5.58 7.17 14.20
CA GLU A 448 5.51 7.34 15.65
C GLU A 448 4.15 6.85 16.22
N PRO A 449 4.09 6.45 17.51
CA PRO A 449 2.82 6.11 18.14
C PRO A 449 1.82 7.26 18.05
N ALA A 450 0.57 6.92 17.70
CA ALA A 450 -0.50 7.89 17.57
C ALA A 450 -0.64 8.79 18.81
N ILE A 451 -0.97 10.06 18.57
CA ILE A 451 -1.28 11.01 19.64
C ILE A 451 -2.53 10.55 20.38
N THR A 452 -2.55 10.78 21.68
CA THR A 452 -3.63 10.40 22.59
C THR A 452 -4.09 11.60 23.41
N SER A 453 -5.21 11.45 24.12
CA SER A 453 -5.76 12.51 24.97
C SER A 453 -4.92 12.86 26.20
N LYS A 454 -3.83 12.11 26.45
CA LYS A 454 -2.84 12.41 27.50
C LYS A 454 -1.67 13.23 27.00
N ASP A 455 -1.55 13.43 25.68
CA ASP A 455 -0.44 14.13 25.07
C ASP A 455 -0.68 15.65 25.07
N ILE A 456 0.40 16.40 25.27
CA ILE A 456 0.50 17.83 25.03
C ILE A 456 1.31 18.03 23.76
N VAL A 457 0.75 18.70 22.76
CA VAL A 457 1.37 18.76 21.43
C VAL A 457 1.91 20.16 21.16
N MET A 458 3.21 20.24 20.88
CA MET A 458 3.87 21.46 20.41
C MET A 458 3.87 21.44 18.88
N VAL A 459 3.12 22.34 18.24
CA VAL A 459 2.96 22.42 16.78
C VAL A 459 3.51 23.75 16.28
N GLY A 460 4.40 23.69 15.30
CA GLY A 460 4.90 24.90 14.66
C GLY A 460 6.06 24.64 13.73
N ASN A 461 6.84 25.69 13.50
CA ASN A 461 7.95 25.71 12.56
C ASN A 461 9.29 25.30 13.18
N SER A 462 10.39 25.80 12.61
CA SER A 462 11.76 25.53 13.06
C SER A 462 12.00 25.90 14.52
N LEU A 463 11.33 26.91 15.05
CA LEU A 463 11.43 27.31 16.46
C LEU A 463 10.87 26.21 17.38
N THR A 464 9.77 25.58 16.98
CA THR A 464 9.16 24.46 17.72
C THR A 464 10.02 23.20 17.60
N GLU A 465 10.50 22.88 16.39
CA GLU A 465 11.37 21.71 16.17
C GLU A 465 12.68 21.84 16.96
N GLY A 466 13.34 22.99 16.87
CA GLY A 466 14.60 23.29 17.57
C GLY A 466 14.51 23.24 19.09
N GLY A 467 13.29 23.23 19.65
CA GLY A 467 13.07 22.96 21.06
C GLY A 467 13.49 21.55 21.49
N GLY A 468 13.69 20.60 20.57
CA GLY A 468 14.18 19.26 20.87
C GLY A 468 13.25 18.50 21.82
N ASP A 469 13.80 18.01 22.94
CA ASP A 469 13.01 17.31 23.96
C ASP A 469 12.27 18.29 24.89
N TRP A 470 11.04 18.59 24.50
CA TRP A 470 10.15 19.43 25.31
C TRP A 470 9.75 18.80 26.65
N ASN A 471 9.82 17.47 26.81
CA ASN A 471 9.55 16.82 28.10
C ASN A 471 10.60 17.22 29.14
N ALA A 472 11.88 17.12 28.75
CA ALA A 472 13.00 17.54 29.58
C ALA A 472 12.94 19.04 29.88
N ARG A 473 12.68 19.87 28.86
CA ARG A 473 12.64 21.34 29.03
C ARG A 473 11.54 21.81 29.99
N LEU A 474 10.35 21.21 29.91
CA LEU A 474 9.19 21.62 30.71
C LEU A 474 9.01 20.81 32.00
N ASN A 475 9.85 19.79 32.22
CA ASN A 475 9.75 18.85 33.33
C ASN A 475 8.35 18.22 33.43
N LYS A 476 7.84 17.75 32.28
CA LYS A 476 6.50 17.17 32.13
C LYS A 476 6.60 15.99 31.15
N LYS A 477 5.80 14.95 31.39
CA LYS A 477 5.72 13.79 30.49
C LYS A 477 4.65 14.00 29.41
N ASN A 478 4.72 13.21 28.35
CA ASN A 478 3.76 13.17 27.23
C ASN A 478 3.72 14.47 26.41
N ILE A 479 4.84 15.19 26.30
CA ILE A 479 4.94 16.30 25.36
C ILE A 479 5.46 15.79 24.02
N ARG A 480 4.72 16.04 22.95
CA ARG A 480 5.06 15.66 21.58
C ARG A 480 5.58 16.87 20.81
N ASN A 481 6.79 16.76 20.27
CA ASN A 481 7.37 17.79 19.40
C ASN A 481 6.96 17.55 17.95
N CYS A 482 5.86 18.18 17.55
CA CYS A 482 5.36 18.16 16.18
C CYS A 482 5.79 19.43 15.42
N GLY A 483 6.97 19.98 15.71
CA GLY A 483 7.58 21.06 14.93
C GLY A 483 8.28 20.55 13.67
N ILE A 484 8.19 21.33 12.59
CA ILE A 484 8.90 21.07 11.32
C ILE A 484 9.62 22.34 10.83
N ILE A 485 10.93 22.26 10.57
CA ILE A 485 11.70 23.35 9.96
C ILE A 485 11.14 23.70 8.58
N GLY A 486 10.85 24.97 8.35
CA GLY A 486 10.30 25.48 7.10
C GLY A 486 8.77 25.46 7.02
N ASP A 487 8.05 24.99 8.05
CA ASP A 487 6.59 24.97 8.05
C ASP A 487 5.98 26.36 7.86
N GLU A 488 5.11 26.46 6.87
CA GLU A 488 4.14 27.53 6.70
C GLU A 488 2.84 27.19 7.43
N VAL A 489 1.94 28.17 7.56
CA VAL A 489 0.62 27.93 8.19
C VAL A 489 -0.11 26.79 7.50
N MET A 490 -0.07 26.75 6.15
CA MET A 490 -0.75 25.70 5.41
C MET A 490 -0.04 24.33 5.49
N GLY A 491 1.28 24.29 5.68
CA GLY A 491 1.98 23.03 5.97
C GLY A 491 1.52 22.42 7.29
N ILE A 492 1.40 23.25 8.34
CA ILE A 492 0.81 22.83 9.62
C ILE A 492 -0.63 22.35 9.43
N TYR A 493 -1.44 23.14 8.72
CA TYR A 493 -2.83 22.81 8.45
C TYR A 493 -2.97 21.45 7.76
N ASP A 494 -2.17 21.20 6.72
CA ASP A 494 -2.24 19.98 5.91
C ASP A 494 -1.96 18.75 6.78
N ARG A 495 -1.00 18.84 7.72
CA ARG A 495 -0.61 17.73 8.61
C ARG A 495 -1.35 17.63 9.95
N LEU A 496 -2.33 18.51 10.24
CA LEU A 496 -3.13 18.43 11.48
C LEU A 496 -3.83 17.08 11.68
N HIS A 497 -4.13 16.37 10.60
CA HIS A 497 -4.73 15.04 10.66
C HIS A 497 -3.86 14.00 11.40
N GLN A 498 -2.54 14.20 11.50
CA GLN A 498 -1.65 13.35 12.28
C GLN A 498 -1.80 13.58 13.79
N ILE A 499 -2.50 14.64 14.20
CA ILE A 499 -2.58 15.13 15.59
C ILE A 499 -4.00 15.05 16.14
N LEU A 500 -4.97 15.61 15.41
CA LEU A 500 -6.32 15.86 15.92
C LEU A 500 -7.14 14.61 16.27
N PRO A 501 -7.05 13.48 15.54
CA PRO A 501 -7.75 12.25 15.93
C PRO A 501 -7.40 11.74 17.33
N GLY A 502 -6.22 12.10 17.84
CA GLY A 502 -5.78 11.75 19.18
C GLY A 502 -6.43 12.54 20.31
N HIS A 503 -7.16 13.62 19.99
CA HIS A 503 -7.77 14.54 20.95
C HIS A 503 -6.83 14.99 22.08
N PRO A 504 -5.64 15.57 21.78
CA PRO A 504 -4.63 15.88 22.78
C PRO A 504 -5.16 16.81 23.89
N GLU A 505 -4.62 16.69 25.10
CA GLU A 505 -5.04 17.49 26.26
C GLU A 505 -4.88 18.99 25.97
N LYS A 506 -3.72 19.34 25.37
CA LYS A 506 -3.34 20.72 25.04
C LYS A 506 -2.60 20.74 23.71
N LEU A 507 -2.82 21.80 22.92
CA LEU A 507 -2.08 22.06 21.68
C LEU A 507 -1.54 23.49 21.70
N PHE A 508 -0.23 23.64 21.51
CA PHE A 508 0.45 24.93 21.43
C PHE A 508 0.83 25.20 19.97
N LEU A 509 0.18 26.20 19.36
CA LEU A 509 0.36 26.55 17.94
C LEU A 509 1.24 27.80 17.80
N LEU A 510 2.34 27.69 17.05
CA LEU A 510 3.16 28.82 16.60
C LEU A 510 3.39 28.70 15.08
N ALA A 511 2.89 29.66 14.29
CA ALA A 511 2.95 29.64 12.83
C ALA A 511 3.04 31.06 12.25
N GLY A 512 3.45 31.21 10.98
CA GLY A 512 3.34 32.48 10.24
C GLY A 512 4.68 33.15 9.85
N VAL A 513 5.79 32.87 10.53
CA VAL A 513 7.07 33.57 10.22
C VAL A 513 7.65 33.18 8.86
N ASN A 514 7.44 31.94 8.41
CA ASN A 514 7.90 31.49 7.09
C ASN A 514 7.02 32.06 5.98
N ASP A 515 5.74 32.24 6.24
CA ASP A 515 4.77 32.86 5.33
C ASP A 515 5.13 34.35 5.06
N ILE A 516 5.66 35.07 6.06
CA ILE A 516 6.25 36.42 5.88
C ILE A 516 7.40 36.37 4.87
N SER A 517 8.24 35.33 4.92
CA SER A 517 9.35 35.16 3.98
C SER A 517 8.88 34.88 2.54
N HIS A 518 7.62 34.48 2.35
CA HIS A 518 6.99 34.24 1.04
C HIS A 518 6.09 35.40 0.57
N ASP A 519 6.31 36.59 1.12
CA ASP A 519 5.66 37.85 0.69
C ASP A 519 4.13 37.84 0.86
N LEU A 520 3.59 37.00 1.75
CA LEU A 520 2.18 37.05 2.12
C LEU A 520 1.89 38.24 3.03
N THR A 521 0.72 38.84 2.88
CA THR A 521 0.26 39.95 3.73
C THR A 521 -0.11 39.46 5.12
N ALA A 522 -0.12 40.37 6.11
CA ALA A 522 -0.56 40.05 7.47
C ALA A 522 -1.97 39.43 7.48
N ASP A 523 -2.90 40.01 6.72
CA ASP A 523 -4.28 39.52 6.61
C ASP A 523 -4.36 38.10 6.02
N SER A 524 -3.57 37.78 4.99
CA SER A 524 -3.53 36.43 4.41
C SER A 524 -3.01 35.41 5.42
N ILE A 525 -1.94 35.74 6.15
CA ILE A 525 -1.36 34.87 7.17
C ILE A 525 -2.38 34.62 8.30
N VAL A 526 -3.01 35.68 8.80
CA VAL A 526 -4.02 35.60 9.86
C VAL A 526 -5.25 34.81 9.40
N SER A 527 -5.68 34.98 8.15
CA SER A 527 -6.78 34.20 7.56
C SER A 527 -6.47 32.70 7.52
N MET A 528 -5.26 32.31 7.11
CA MET A 528 -4.85 30.90 7.14
C MET A 528 -4.75 30.36 8.57
N ILE A 529 -4.29 31.17 9.53
CA ILE A 529 -4.25 30.77 10.95
C ILE A 529 -5.68 30.62 11.50
N ARG A 530 -6.62 31.48 11.10
CA ARG A 530 -8.05 31.33 11.42
C ARG A 530 -8.59 30.00 10.91
N MET A 531 -8.36 29.66 9.65
CA MET A 531 -8.75 28.36 9.09
C MET A 531 -8.17 27.18 9.89
N THR A 532 -6.92 27.32 10.35
CA THR A 532 -6.22 26.32 11.17
C THR A 532 -6.86 26.17 12.54
N ILE A 533 -7.16 27.28 13.23
CA ILE A 533 -7.83 27.29 14.54
C ILE A 533 -9.23 26.69 14.44
N GLU A 534 -10.02 27.13 13.46
CA GLU A 534 -11.38 26.63 13.23
C GLU A 534 -11.40 25.12 12.99
N ARG A 535 -10.42 24.62 12.23
CA ARG A 535 -10.25 23.19 12.02
C ARG A 535 -9.93 22.45 13.31
N ILE A 536 -8.98 22.94 14.11
CA ILE A 536 -8.60 22.32 15.38
C ILE A 536 -9.81 22.25 16.32
N GLN A 537 -10.55 23.35 16.48
CA GLN A 537 -11.72 23.40 17.37
C GLN A 537 -12.86 22.49 16.88
N ARG A 538 -13.02 22.32 15.56
CA ARG A 538 -14.04 21.44 14.98
C ARG A 538 -13.69 19.96 15.12
N GLU A 539 -12.45 19.58 14.81
CA GLU A 539 -12.01 18.17 14.76
C GLU A 539 -11.54 17.67 16.13
N SER A 540 -11.15 18.55 17.04
CA SER A 540 -10.79 18.21 18.43
C SER A 540 -11.33 19.24 19.44
N PRO A 541 -12.65 19.23 19.72
CA PRO A 541 -13.28 20.25 20.54
C PRO A 541 -12.81 20.26 22.01
N ASP A 542 -12.34 19.12 22.53
CA ASP A 542 -11.88 18.98 23.90
C ASP A 542 -10.41 19.42 24.11
N THR A 543 -9.66 19.63 23.01
CA THR A 543 -8.26 20.07 23.09
C THR A 543 -8.18 21.53 23.52
N LYS A 544 -7.42 21.79 24.59
CA LYS A 544 -7.12 23.17 24.99
C LYS A 544 -6.09 23.79 24.06
N LEU A 545 -6.56 24.64 23.15
CA LEU A 545 -5.72 25.33 22.17
C LEU A 545 -5.09 26.61 22.74
N TYR A 546 -3.77 26.72 22.61
CA TYR A 546 -2.96 27.88 22.93
C TYR A 546 -2.33 28.45 21.66
N LEU A 547 -2.72 29.66 21.26
CA LEU A 547 -2.11 30.38 20.15
C LEU A 547 -0.94 31.21 20.67
N GLN A 548 0.25 31.03 20.10
CA GLN A 548 1.44 31.78 20.48
C GLN A 548 1.68 32.93 19.49
N SER A 549 2.13 34.08 20.00
CA SER A 549 2.59 35.18 19.14
C SER A 549 3.78 34.73 18.29
N LEU A 550 3.91 35.25 17.07
CA LEU A 550 5.15 35.20 16.31
C LEU A 550 6.28 35.86 17.12
N LEU A 551 7.46 35.27 17.07
CA LEU A 551 8.66 35.85 17.68
C LEU A 551 9.25 36.92 16.75
N PRO A 552 9.93 37.94 17.30
CA PRO A 552 10.67 38.90 16.48
C PRO A 552 11.84 38.19 15.76
N PHE A 553 12.37 38.82 14.72
CA PHE A 553 13.63 38.45 14.08
C PHE A 553 14.56 39.66 13.98
N ASN A 554 15.84 39.41 13.72
CA ASN A 554 16.89 40.42 13.65
C ASN A 554 17.57 40.38 12.27
N GLU A 555 17.15 41.31 11.42
CA GLU A 555 17.61 41.41 10.04
C GLU A 555 19.11 41.78 9.92
N SER A 556 19.72 42.34 10.96
CA SER A 556 21.13 42.78 10.95
C SER A 556 22.13 41.64 10.75
N PHE A 557 21.73 40.39 11.06
CA PHE A 557 22.54 39.20 10.82
C PHE A 557 22.67 38.86 9.32
N GLY A 558 21.82 39.43 8.46
CA GLY A 558 21.92 39.31 6.99
C GLY A 558 21.72 37.90 6.42
N ARG A 559 21.41 36.89 7.25
CA ARG A 559 21.28 35.49 6.83
C ARG A 559 20.01 35.23 6.00
N TYR A 560 18.89 35.88 6.36
CA TYR A 560 17.57 35.62 5.79
C TYR A 560 17.09 36.76 4.89
N LYS A 561 17.63 36.82 3.66
CA LYS A 561 17.33 37.89 2.69
C LYS A 561 15.84 38.11 2.40
N LYS A 562 15.04 37.04 2.45
CA LYS A 562 13.59 37.10 2.24
C LYS A 562 12.83 37.82 3.37
N LEU A 563 13.46 38.06 4.51
CA LEU A 563 12.87 38.75 5.67
C LEU A 563 13.30 40.22 5.80
N THR A 564 14.18 40.71 4.91
CA THR A 564 14.65 42.10 4.95
C THR A 564 13.49 43.08 4.74
N GLY A 565 13.39 44.09 5.60
CA GLY A 565 12.36 45.12 5.65
C GLY A 565 11.03 44.69 6.30
N LYS A 566 10.95 43.49 6.88
CA LYS A 566 9.68 42.89 7.32
C LYS A 566 9.49 42.81 8.84
N THR A 567 10.46 43.28 9.64
CA THR A 567 10.39 43.22 11.12
C THR A 567 9.09 43.80 11.68
N ASN A 568 8.55 44.85 11.07
CA ASN A 568 7.32 45.52 11.53
C ASN A 568 6.01 44.76 11.23
N MET A 569 6.05 43.72 10.38
CA MET A 569 4.87 42.88 10.12
C MET A 569 4.54 41.99 11.33
N VAL A 570 5.54 41.63 12.15
CA VAL A 570 5.35 40.75 13.30
C VAL A 570 4.40 41.33 14.36
N PRO A 571 4.58 42.57 14.87
CA PRO A 571 3.64 43.15 15.83
C PRO A 571 2.24 43.37 15.22
N GLU A 572 2.15 43.69 13.92
CA GLU A 572 0.88 43.81 13.20
C GLU A 572 0.12 42.47 13.20
N ILE A 573 0.75 41.39 12.76
CA ILE A 573 0.19 40.03 12.78
C ILE A 573 -0.19 39.65 14.22
N ASN A 574 0.69 39.88 15.20
CA ASN A 574 0.43 39.52 16.59
C ASN A 574 -0.78 40.24 17.19
N ALA A 575 -1.02 41.52 16.84
CA ALA A 575 -2.22 42.24 17.27
C ALA A 575 -3.50 41.62 16.69
N GLN A 576 -3.46 41.20 15.42
CA GLN A 576 -4.57 40.49 14.79
C GLN A 576 -4.77 39.09 15.40
N LEU A 577 -3.70 38.36 15.70
CA LEU A 577 -3.77 37.05 16.35
C LEU A 577 -4.34 37.11 17.78
N GLU A 578 -4.04 38.17 18.52
CA GLU A 578 -4.65 38.38 19.85
C GLU A 578 -6.17 38.59 19.73
N THR A 579 -6.60 39.38 18.74
CA THR A 579 -8.03 39.57 18.43
C THR A 579 -8.70 38.27 18.02
N LEU A 580 -8.07 37.52 17.10
CA LEU A 580 -8.51 36.21 16.64
C LEU A 580 -8.66 35.22 17.80
N ALA A 581 -7.70 35.20 18.74
CA ALA A 581 -7.77 34.33 19.90
C ALA A 581 -8.97 34.66 20.81
N LYS A 582 -9.29 35.96 20.98
CA LYS A 582 -10.48 36.40 21.74
C LYS A 582 -11.77 35.98 21.04
N GLU A 583 -11.85 36.15 19.72
CA GLU A 583 -13.01 35.74 18.90
C GLU A 583 -13.29 34.23 19.04
N HIS A 584 -12.25 33.41 18.97
CA HIS A 584 -12.36 31.95 19.06
C HIS A 584 -12.31 31.41 20.50
N LYS A 585 -12.26 32.29 21.50
CA LYS A 585 -12.20 31.94 22.95
C LYS A 585 -11.04 31.01 23.29
N ILE A 586 -9.89 31.18 22.65
CA ILE A 586 -8.66 30.43 22.92
C ILE A 586 -7.63 31.29 23.66
N THR A 587 -6.67 30.65 24.33
CA THR A 587 -5.65 31.40 25.08
C THR A 587 -4.57 31.91 24.14
N PHE A 588 -4.38 33.23 24.06
CA PHE A 588 -3.22 33.84 23.42
C PHE A 588 -2.04 33.93 24.39
N ILE A 589 -0.88 33.42 23.99
CA ILE A 589 0.38 33.53 24.73
C ILE A 589 1.25 34.55 23.99
N ASN A 590 1.26 35.77 24.50
CA ASN A 590 2.09 36.83 23.94
C ASN A 590 3.54 36.67 24.42
N LEU A 591 4.36 36.04 23.58
CA LEU A 591 5.79 35.83 23.79
C LEU A 591 6.63 37.00 23.27
N PHE A 592 6.15 37.72 22.25
CA PHE A 592 6.90 38.73 21.51
C PHE A 592 7.69 39.72 22.41
N PRO A 593 7.09 40.36 23.44
CA PRO A 593 7.81 41.30 24.31
C PRO A 593 8.98 40.70 25.10
N LEU A 594 9.01 39.38 25.29
CA LEU A 594 10.09 38.69 26.04
C LEU A 594 11.38 38.59 25.22
N PHE A 595 11.26 38.71 23.89
CA PHE A 595 12.34 38.48 22.92
C PHE A 595 12.76 39.75 22.18
N THR A 596 12.01 40.85 22.31
CA THR A 596 12.34 42.14 21.66
C THR A 596 13.36 42.96 22.44
N GLU A 597 14.25 43.66 21.74
CA GLU A 597 15.07 44.72 22.33
C GLU A 597 14.17 45.88 22.76
N LYS A 598 14.51 46.49 23.91
CA LYS A 598 13.66 47.51 24.54
C LYS A 598 13.42 48.70 23.60
N GLY A 599 12.16 48.97 23.30
CA GLY A 599 11.75 50.08 22.42
C GLY A 599 11.85 49.78 20.92
N THR A 600 12.09 48.53 20.55
CA THR A 600 12.19 48.10 19.14
C THR A 600 11.32 46.86 18.89
N ASN A 601 11.17 46.49 17.61
CA ASN A 601 10.54 45.24 17.18
C ASN A 601 11.57 44.14 16.86
N VAL A 602 12.84 44.36 17.20
CA VAL A 602 13.98 43.52 16.78
C VAL A 602 14.27 42.45 17.81
N LEU A 603 14.61 41.23 17.35
CA LEU A 603 15.02 40.12 18.23
C LEU A 603 16.35 40.45 18.93
N ARG A 604 16.37 40.30 20.25
CA ARG A 604 17.55 40.44 21.10
C ARG A 604 18.71 39.59 20.59
N SER A 605 19.80 40.25 20.21
CA SER A 605 20.98 39.60 19.62
C SER A 605 21.56 38.48 20.49
N GLU A 606 21.51 38.60 21.81
CA GLU A 606 22.02 37.59 22.74
C GLU A 606 21.15 36.32 22.86
N LEU A 607 19.93 36.32 22.31
CA LEU A 607 19.00 35.20 22.37
C LEU A 607 18.96 34.37 21.08
N THR A 608 19.74 34.75 20.06
CA THR A 608 19.74 34.12 18.74
C THR A 608 21.16 33.81 18.28
N SER A 609 21.30 32.76 17.48
CA SER A 609 22.55 32.44 16.81
C SER A 609 22.63 33.01 15.39
N ASP A 610 21.50 33.39 14.80
CA ASP A 610 21.42 33.69 13.37
C ASP A 610 20.40 34.75 12.96
N GLY A 611 19.78 35.41 13.95
CA GLY A 611 18.76 36.43 13.74
C GLY A 611 17.33 35.90 13.63
N LEU A 612 17.09 34.58 13.63
CA LEU A 612 15.74 34.00 13.56
C LEU A 612 15.52 32.89 14.59
N HIS A 613 16.50 32.00 14.76
CA HIS A 613 16.41 30.85 15.66
C HIS A 613 16.94 31.20 17.05
N LEU A 614 16.28 30.67 18.08
CA LEU A 614 16.68 30.87 19.46
C LEU A 614 17.91 30.01 19.82
N ASN A 615 18.78 30.55 20.65
CA ASN A 615 19.78 29.77 21.37
C ASN A 615 19.20 29.21 22.70
N GLU A 616 20.02 28.51 23.48
CA GLU A 616 19.58 27.91 24.75
C GLU A 616 19.01 28.91 25.76
N GLU A 617 19.55 30.13 25.84
CA GLU A 617 19.00 31.18 26.72
C GLU A 617 17.62 31.64 26.24
N GLY A 618 17.44 31.77 24.92
CA GLY A 618 16.13 32.02 24.32
C GLY A 618 15.10 30.94 24.68
N TYR A 619 15.48 29.66 24.56
CA TYR A 619 14.58 28.56 24.94
C TYR A 619 14.26 28.52 26.44
N LYS A 620 15.20 28.89 27.34
CA LYS A 620 14.92 29.02 28.78
C LYS A 620 13.83 30.07 29.05
N ILE A 621 13.85 31.20 28.35
CA ILE A 621 12.83 32.25 28.45
C ILE A 621 11.47 31.72 27.98
N TRP A 622 11.43 31.03 26.83
CA TRP A 622 10.20 30.45 26.29
C TRP A 622 9.59 29.42 27.26
N VAL A 623 10.41 28.50 27.75
CA VAL A 623 10.02 27.48 28.74
C VAL A 623 9.42 28.13 29.99
N LYS A 624 10.04 29.19 30.52
CA LYS A 624 9.52 29.91 31.69
C LYS A 624 8.13 30.52 31.44
N ALA A 625 7.87 31.00 30.22
CA ALA A 625 6.56 31.52 29.83
C ALA A 625 5.50 30.39 29.76
N LEU A 626 5.86 29.24 29.19
CA LEU A 626 4.95 28.10 29.02
C LEU A 626 4.67 27.33 30.31
N LYS A 627 5.61 27.27 31.27
CA LYS A 627 5.43 26.56 32.56
C LYS A 627 4.16 26.96 33.33
N LYS A 628 3.66 28.18 33.13
CA LYS A 628 2.41 28.64 33.76
C LYS A 628 1.14 28.03 33.16
N ARG A 629 1.26 27.32 32.02
CA ARG A 629 0.14 26.85 31.19
C ARG A 629 0.19 25.33 30.95
N ILE A 630 1.25 24.65 31.39
CA ILE A 630 1.50 23.21 31.15
C ILE A 630 1.20 22.35 32.37
#